data_AF-A0A3P3ZB10-F1
#
_entry.id   AF-A0A3P3ZB10-F1
#
_cell.length_a   1.000
_cell.length_b   1.000
_cell.length_c   1.000
_cell.angle_alpha   90.00
_cell.angle_beta   90.00
_cell.angle_gamma   90.00
#
_symmetry.space_group_name_H-M   'P 1'
#
loop_
_entity.id
_entity.type
_entity.pdbx_description
1 polymer ?
#
loop_
_entity_poly.entity_id
_entity_poly.type
_entity_poly.pdbx_seq_one_letter_code
_entity_poly.pdbx_strand_id
1 'polypeptide(L)'
;MLGQLVAYEAEHGWHGAYRPAMVEELASSSAPSPEILTGTDKVAYEWTGTVLLLSVLFHDVVYDPTRGDNENASAVVAAEFLQMMQRESEAIISSSVVLTAAAAAPTSVAGSSALSSASSITGAVDDVSQQHSPSFSSALPLLWVDAQAIEFVRDSTMTYILKTKEHLLVEPKQPLRLPASPAETSTWAETVVASAVVQQGRDDPLHVFLDLDLAILGHPDADTYRHRYAENIQREYSHYPRADFLKGRAGFLNDFAQHPQWYKTPYFFYRLEAQARHNTAQESKALSVELAEVQLAS
;
A
#
# COMPACT_ATOMS: atom_id res chain seq x y z
N MET A 1 0.24 3.78 -9.26
CA MET A 1 0.40 3.03 -7.99
C MET A 1 -0.57 1.87 -7.85
N LEU A 2 -1.89 2.08 -7.75
CA LEU A 2 -2.87 0.99 -7.48
C LEU A 2 -2.75 -0.24 -8.40
N GLY A 3 -2.58 -0.06 -9.72
CA GLY A 3 -2.38 -1.19 -10.63
C GLY A 3 -1.10 -2.00 -10.36
N GLN A 4 -0.02 -1.33 -9.93
CA GLN A 4 1.23 -1.99 -9.53
C GLN A 4 1.09 -2.69 -8.19
N LEU A 5 0.34 -2.12 -7.25
CA LEU A 5 0.02 -2.77 -5.97
C LEU A 5 -0.77 -4.06 -6.20
N VAL A 6 -1.79 -4.03 -7.09
CA VAL A 6 -2.55 -5.24 -7.45
C VAL A 6 -1.66 -6.30 -8.10
N ALA A 7 -0.75 -5.91 -9.00
CA ALA A 7 0.21 -6.83 -9.61
C ALA A 7 1.18 -7.44 -8.59
N TYR A 8 1.67 -6.63 -7.65
CA TYR A 8 2.50 -7.08 -6.53
C TYR A 8 1.77 -8.10 -5.65
N GLU A 9 0.54 -7.78 -5.23
CA GLU A 9 -0.29 -8.65 -4.39
C GLU A 9 -0.67 -9.97 -5.10
N ALA A 10 -0.87 -9.95 -6.41
CA ALA A 10 -1.15 -11.17 -7.18
C ALA A 10 0.01 -12.17 -7.15
N GLU A 11 1.25 -11.69 -7.05
CA GLU A 11 2.46 -12.54 -7.02
C GLU A 11 2.92 -12.88 -5.59
N HIS A 12 2.66 -12.01 -4.60
CA HIS A 12 3.18 -12.15 -3.22
C HIS A 12 2.10 -12.52 -2.19
N GLY A 13 0.83 -12.58 -2.60
CA GLY A 13 -0.32 -12.80 -1.73
C GLY A 13 -0.79 -11.53 -1.01
N TRP A 14 -1.99 -11.63 -0.41
CA TRP A 14 -2.67 -10.51 0.25
C TRP A 14 -1.76 -9.89 1.34
N HIS A 15 -1.58 -8.56 1.28
CA HIS A 15 -0.78 -7.75 2.22
C HIS A 15 0.74 -7.98 2.24
N GLY A 16 1.31 -8.78 1.33
CA GLY A 16 2.71 -9.22 1.48
C GLY A 16 2.97 -9.83 2.87
N ALA A 17 1.96 -10.49 3.42
CA ALA A 17 1.59 -10.42 4.85
C ALA A 17 2.78 -10.44 5.82
N TYR A 18 2.96 -9.36 6.57
CA TYR A 18 3.94 -9.22 7.66
C TYR A 18 4.22 -10.56 8.40
N ARG A 19 5.48 -10.99 8.52
CA ARG A 19 5.84 -12.13 9.40
C ARG A 19 6.54 -11.58 10.65
N PRO A 20 6.07 -11.91 11.86
CA PRO A 20 6.77 -11.54 13.07
C PRO A 20 8.12 -12.23 13.12
N ALA A 21 9.09 -11.59 13.78
CA ALA A 21 10.43 -12.14 13.97
C ALA A 21 10.44 -13.53 14.67
N MET A 22 9.35 -13.91 15.37
CA MET A 22 9.23 -15.18 16.08
C MET A 22 8.82 -16.39 15.22
N VAL A 23 8.41 -16.20 13.95
CA VAL A 23 7.98 -17.29 13.05
C VAL A 23 9.09 -17.66 12.06
N GLU A 24 10.23 -18.12 12.57
CA GLU A 24 11.37 -18.59 11.75
C GLU A 24 11.25 -20.06 11.28
N GLU A 25 10.31 -20.86 11.79
CA GLU A 25 10.12 -22.24 11.35
C GLU A 25 8.83 -22.42 10.55
N LEU A 26 8.97 -22.48 9.22
CA LEU A 26 8.35 -23.43 8.28
C LEU A 26 8.34 -22.80 6.88
N ALA A 27 9.09 -23.44 5.99
CA ALA A 27 9.12 -23.23 4.54
C ALA A 27 7.80 -23.67 3.89
N SER A 28 6.66 -23.18 4.38
CA SER A 28 5.35 -23.35 3.74
C SER A 28 4.88 -22.00 3.20
N SER A 29 4.37 -22.01 1.97
CA SER A 29 3.77 -20.84 1.31
C SER A 29 2.47 -20.37 1.96
N SER A 30 2.05 -21.00 3.06
CA SER A 30 0.82 -20.64 3.76
C SER A 30 1.05 -19.45 4.70
N ALA A 31 0.04 -18.59 4.77
CA ALA A 31 0.01 -17.48 5.71
C ALA A 31 0.02 -18.04 7.15
N PRO A 32 0.77 -17.44 8.10
CA PRO A 32 0.78 -17.94 9.47
C PRO A 32 -0.65 -17.95 10.03
N SER A 33 -1.04 -19.03 10.70
CA SER A 33 -2.35 -19.10 11.35
C SER A 33 -2.49 -17.93 12.32
N PRO A 34 -3.58 -17.13 12.25
CA PRO A 34 -3.76 -15.94 13.08
C PRO A 34 -3.80 -16.28 14.59
N GLU A 35 -4.01 -17.54 14.94
CA GLU A 35 -3.96 -18.08 16.30
C GLU A 35 -2.56 -18.06 16.95
N ILE A 36 -1.49 -17.95 16.15
CA ILE A 36 -0.09 -17.93 16.63
C ILE A 36 0.40 -16.49 16.90
N LEU A 37 -0.28 -15.50 16.32
CA LEU A 37 0.12 -14.09 16.42
C LEU A 37 -0.50 -13.42 17.64
N THR A 38 0.30 -12.65 18.38
CA THR A 38 -0.18 -11.91 19.56
C THR A 38 0.33 -10.47 19.56
N GLY A 39 -0.39 -9.58 20.25
CA GLY A 39 0.02 -8.18 20.43
C GLY A 39 0.24 -7.42 19.12
N THR A 40 1.30 -6.61 19.09
CA THR A 40 1.67 -5.73 17.96
C THR A 40 1.87 -6.48 16.65
N ASP A 41 2.35 -7.72 16.73
CA ASP A 41 2.66 -8.53 15.56
C ASP A 41 1.38 -8.99 14.85
N LYS A 42 0.33 -9.26 15.62
CA LYS A 42 -1.01 -9.54 15.08
C LYS A 42 -1.60 -8.30 14.42
N VAL A 43 -1.50 -7.14 15.07
CA VAL A 43 -2.01 -5.87 14.53
C VAL A 43 -1.32 -5.53 13.20
N ALA A 44 0.01 -5.61 13.16
CA ALA A 44 0.77 -5.36 11.94
C ALA A 44 0.39 -6.34 10.83
N TYR A 45 0.23 -7.63 11.16
CA TYR A 45 -0.24 -8.64 10.21
C TYR A 45 -1.60 -8.33 9.60
N GLU A 46 -2.58 -7.97 10.42
CA GLU A 46 -3.95 -7.72 9.98
C GLU A 46 -4.09 -6.41 9.20
N TRP A 47 -3.30 -5.38 9.52
CA TRP A 47 -3.58 -4.01 9.09
C TRP A 47 -2.54 -3.39 8.14
N THR A 48 -1.42 -4.06 7.86
CA THR A 48 -0.38 -3.55 6.94
C THR A 48 -0.94 -3.22 5.55
N GLY A 49 -1.85 -4.03 4.99
CA GLY A 49 -2.44 -3.69 3.69
C GLY A 49 -3.30 -2.43 3.72
N THR A 50 -3.97 -2.18 4.84
CA THR A 50 -4.71 -0.93 5.04
C THR A 50 -3.76 0.27 5.09
N VAL A 51 -2.62 0.13 5.77
CA VAL A 51 -1.54 1.14 5.76
C VAL A 51 -1.06 1.41 4.34
N LEU A 52 -0.78 0.37 3.54
CA LEU A 52 -0.34 0.53 2.15
C LEU A 52 -1.39 1.27 1.29
N LEU A 53 -2.66 0.86 1.37
CA LEU A 53 -3.74 1.47 0.60
C LEU A 53 -3.94 2.93 0.97
N LEU A 54 -3.96 3.25 2.27
CA LEU A 54 -4.11 4.62 2.73
C LEU A 54 -2.88 5.47 2.37
N SER A 55 -1.67 4.92 2.47
CA SER A 55 -0.45 5.63 2.06
C SER A 55 -0.49 5.97 0.56
N VAL A 56 -0.88 5.00 -0.29
CA VAL A 56 -1.08 5.24 -1.73
C VAL A 56 -2.15 6.30 -1.98
N LEU A 57 -3.25 6.30 -1.24
CA LEU A 57 -4.34 7.25 -1.42
C LEU A 57 -3.96 8.68 -0.96
N PHE A 58 -3.23 8.80 0.15
CA PHE A 58 -3.03 10.08 0.82
C PHE A 58 -1.67 10.73 0.60
N HIS A 59 -0.63 10.03 0.14
CA HIS A 59 0.73 10.60 0.10
C HIS A 59 0.85 11.93 -0.66
N ASP A 60 0.16 12.05 -1.81
CA ASP A 60 0.11 13.27 -2.63
C ASP A 60 -1.27 13.94 -2.62
N VAL A 61 -2.08 13.74 -1.56
CA VAL A 61 -3.41 14.38 -1.47
C VAL A 61 -3.30 15.90 -1.39
N VAL A 62 -2.25 16.41 -0.72
CA VAL A 62 -1.84 17.80 -0.77
C VAL A 62 -0.63 17.88 -1.68
N TYR A 63 -0.77 18.56 -2.80
CA TYR A 63 0.29 18.67 -3.79
C TYR A 63 0.34 20.08 -4.39
N ASP A 64 1.46 20.76 -4.14
CA ASP A 64 1.79 22.07 -4.71
C ASP A 64 3.32 22.12 -4.94
N PRO A 65 3.80 22.20 -6.19
CA PRO A 65 5.24 22.18 -6.51
C PRO A 65 6.04 23.34 -5.91
N THR A 66 5.37 24.40 -5.45
CA THR A 66 6.02 25.57 -4.85
C THR A 66 6.19 25.44 -3.34
N ARG A 67 5.60 24.42 -2.72
CA ARG A 67 5.60 24.17 -1.28
C ARG A 67 6.60 23.08 -0.89
N GLY A 68 7.20 23.24 0.29
CA GLY A 68 8.14 22.27 0.85
C GLY A 68 7.57 21.39 1.95
N ASP A 69 6.26 21.49 2.24
CA ASP A 69 5.57 20.81 3.34
C ASP A 69 4.42 19.91 2.87
N ASN A 70 4.37 19.55 1.59
CA ASN A 70 3.31 18.73 1.00
C ASN A 70 3.13 17.41 1.74
N GLU A 71 4.23 16.71 2.06
CA GLU A 71 4.18 15.42 2.73
C GLU A 71 3.64 15.55 4.16
N ASN A 72 4.05 16.60 4.88
CA ASN A 72 3.52 16.91 6.21
C ASN A 72 2.02 17.24 6.15
N ALA A 73 1.60 18.04 5.18
CA ALA A 73 0.20 18.40 5.00
C ALA A 73 -0.66 17.18 4.60
N SER A 74 -0.18 16.33 3.69
CA SER A 74 -0.80 15.07 3.31
C SER A 74 -0.95 14.11 4.50
N ALA A 75 0.09 13.99 5.34
CA ALA A 75 0.03 13.18 6.55
C ALA A 75 -1.00 13.69 7.56
N VAL A 76 -1.14 15.03 7.70
CA VAL A 76 -2.18 15.63 8.54
C VAL A 76 -3.58 15.31 8.01
N VAL A 77 -3.80 15.45 6.69
CA VAL A 77 -5.09 15.11 6.06
C VAL A 77 -5.45 13.63 6.29
N ALA A 78 -4.48 12.72 6.14
CA ALA A 78 -4.69 11.30 6.43
C ALA A 78 -5.08 11.05 7.90
N ALA A 79 -4.40 11.73 8.84
CA ALA A 79 -4.68 11.62 10.26
C ALA A 79 -6.08 12.14 10.63
N GLU A 80 -6.47 13.29 10.09
CA GLU A 80 -7.80 13.88 10.30
C GLU A 80 -8.91 12.99 9.74
N PHE A 81 -8.69 12.40 8.56
CA PHE A 81 -9.61 11.42 7.98
C PHE A 81 -9.81 10.22 8.91
N LEU A 82 -8.73 9.60 9.39
CA LEU A 82 -8.82 8.44 10.29
C LEU A 82 -9.49 8.80 11.63
N GLN A 83 -9.20 9.98 12.19
CA GLN A 83 -9.85 10.47 13.41
C GLN A 83 -11.35 10.74 13.20
N MET A 84 -11.75 11.25 12.03
CA MET A 84 -13.16 11.41 11.69
C MET A 84 -13.87 10.06 11.64
N MET A 85 -13.31 9.10 10.91
CA MET A 85 -13.91 7.76 10.76
C MET A 85 -13.99 7.00 12.10
N GLN A 86 -12.99 7.18 12.98
CA GLN A 86 -13.04 6.65 14.33
C GLN A 86 -14.21 7.23 15.13
N ARG A 87 -14.37 8.55 15.16
CA ARG A 87 -15.46 9.22 15.89
C ARG A 87 -16.84 8.80 15.39
N GLU A 88 -17.02 8.71 14.07
CA GLU A 88 -18.27 8.24 13.48
C GLU A 88 -18.59 6.80 13.89
N SER A 89 -17.58 5.93 13.89
CA SER A 89 -17.73 4.54 14.30
C SER A 89 -18.08 4.42 15.79
N GLU A 90 -17.43 5.19 16.66
CA GLU A 90 -17.73 5.26 18.09
C GLU A 90 -19.17 5.75 18.36
N ALA A 91 -19.65 6.73 17.58
CA ALA A 91 -21.02 7.22 17.67
C ALA A 91 -22.05 6.16 17.24
N ILE A 92 -21.79 5.44 16.15
CA ILE A 92 -22.65 4.35 15.67
C ILE A 92 -22.72 3.21 16.70
N ILE A 93 -21.58 2.81 17.24
CA ILE A 93 -21.51 1.75 18.26
C ILE A 93 -22.27 2.19 19.53
N SER A 94 -22.03 3.43 19.99
CA SER A 94 -22.72 3.97 21.16
C SER A 94 -24.24 3.99 20.97
N SER A 95 -24.73 4.41 19.80
CA SER A 95 -26.18 4.43 19.50
C SER A 95 -26.79 3.03 19.39
N SER A 96 -26.05 2.06 18.84
CA SER A 96 -26.50 0.68 18.67
C SER A 96 -26.56 -0.07 20.01
N VAL A 97 -25.61 0.17 20.91
CA VAL A 97 -25.60 -0.37 22.28
C VAL A 97 -26.79 0.18 23.08
N VAL A 98 -27.09 1.48 22.96
CA VAL A 98 -28.27 2.08 23.63
C VAL A 98 -29.58 1.46 23.12
N LEU A 99 -29.70 1.21 21.81
CA LEU A 99 -30.88 0.55 21.23
C LEU A 99 -31.05 -0.91 21.69
N THR A 100 -29.96 -1.67 21.77
CA THR A 100 -30.00 -3.06 22.29
C THR A 100 -30.27 -3.11 23.79
N ALA A 101 -29.69 -2.20 24.57
CA ALA A 101 -29.97 -2.09 26.00
C ALA A 101 -31.43 -1.66 26.28
N ALA A 102 -31.98 -0.75 25.47
CA ALA A 102 -33.39 -0.36 25.56
C ALA A 102 -34.36 -1.49 25.18
N ALA A 103 -33.99 -2.32 24.19
CA ALA A 103 -34.77 -3.50 23.79
C ALA A 103 -34.69 -4.66 24.81
N ALA A 104 -33.61 -4.72 25.61
CA ALA A 104 -33.41 -5.73 26.65
C ALA A 104 -34.05 -5.35 28.02
N ALA A 105 -34.59 -4.14 28.16
CA ALA A 105 -35.32 -3.76 29.36
C ALA A 105 -36.63 -4.57 29.45
N PRO A 106 -36.89 -5.31 30.55
CA PRO A 106 -38.11 -6.12 30.65
C PRO A 106 -39.33 -5.20 30.68
N THR A 107 -40.18 -5.31 29.66
CA THR A 107 -41.54 -4.78 29.67
C THR A 107 -42.34 -5.52 30.73
N SER A 108 -42.34 -4.96 31.94
CA SER A 108 -43.23 -5.36 33.03
C SER A 108 -44.68 -5.03 32.63
N VAL A 109 -45.33 -5.95 31.92
CA VAL A 109 -46.78 -6.01 31.83
C VAL A 109 -47.23 -7.15 32.76
N ALA A 110 -47.65 -6.76 33.96
CA ALA A 110 -48.37 -7.64 34.86
C ALA A 110 -49.76 -7.95 34.28
N GLY A 111 -50.11 -9.23 34.15
CA GLY A 111 -51.43 -9.63 33.65
C GLY A 111 -51.61 -11.12 33.34
N SER A 112 -51.59 -11.94 34.40
CA SER A 112 -52.35 -13.18 34.64
C SER A 112 -52.77 -14.15 33.51
N SER A 113 -52.34 -15.41 33.71
CA SER A 113 -53.10 -16.69 33.66
C SER A 113 -53.69 -17.22 32.34
N ALA A 114 -53.25 -18.41 31.91
CA ALA A 114 -53.95 -19.71 32.12
C ALA A 114 -53.35 -20.87 31.30
N LEU A 115 -53.54 -22.09 31.80
CA LEU A 115 -53.01 -23.40 31.41
C LEU A 115 -53.72 -24.08 30.22
N SER A 116 -53.07 -25.16 29.74
CA SER A 116 -53.61 -26.41 29.12
C SER A 116 -53.73 -26.42 27.59
N SER A 117 -53.57 -27.51 26.80
CA SER A 117 -52.90 -28.83 26.84
C SER A 117 -53.08 -29.45 25.44
N ALA A 118 -52.18 -30.36 25.06
CA ALA A 118 -52.38 -31.56 24.21
C ALA A 118 -52.58 -31.48 22.66
N SER A 119 -51.62 -32.14 22.00
CA SER A 119 -51.77 -33.22 20.98
C SER A 119 -51.86 -32.93 19.47
N SER A 120 -50.78 -33.36 18.82
CA SER A 120 -50.70 -34.27 17.66
C SER A 120 -51.38 -33.89 16.35
N ILE A 121 -50.57 -33.63 15.31
CA ILE A 121 -50.82 -34.09 13.93
C ILE A 121 -49.49 -34.49 13.29
N THR A 122 -49.47 -35.72 12.77
CA THR A 122 -48.44 -36.33 11.94
C THR A 122 -48.68 -35.94 10.48
N GLY A 123 -47.62 -35.55 9.75
CA GLY A 123 -47.67 -35.36 8.31
C GLY A 123 -46.25 -35.39 7.73
N ALA A 124 -45.99 -36.39 6.89
CA ALA A 124 -44.71 -36.68 6.27
C ALA A 124 -44.37 -35.70 5.12
N VAL A 125 -43.11 -35.81 4.67
CA VAL A 125 -42.49 -35.38 3.39
C VAL A 125 -42.37 -33.86 3.14
N ASP A 126 -41.15 -33.33 3.22
CA ASP A 126 -40.27 -33.28 2.04
C ASP A 126 -38.82 -32.89 2.40
N ASP A 127 -37.91 -33.56 1.72
CA ASP A 127 -36.47 -33.39 1.68
C ASP A 127 -36.13 -32.01 1.09
N VAL A 128 -35.84 -31.04 1.95
CA VAL A 128 -35.19 -29.79 1.55
C VAL A 128 -33.76 -29.87 2.07
N SER A 129 -32.87 -30.12 1.12
CA SER A 129 -31.43 -30.01 1.27
C SER A 129 -31.08 -28.85 2.18
N GLN A 130 -30.39 -29.14 3.28
CA GLN A 130 -29.69 -28.12 4.06
C GLN A 130 -28.66 -27.50 3.13
N GLN A 131 -29.05 -26.43 2.45
CA GLN A 131 -28.09 -25.43 2.01
C GLN A 131 -27.45 -24.92 3.28
N HIS A 132 -26.27 -25.46 3.57
CA HIS A 132 -25.30 -24.86 4.48
C HIS A 132 -25.13 -23.41 4.02
N SER A 133 -25.89 -22.51 4.63
CA SER A 133 -25.52 -21.10 4.64
C SER A 133 -24.10 -21.07 5.20
N PRO A 134 -23.13 -20.44 4.52
CA PRO A 134 -21.80 -20.34 5.08
C PRO A 134 -21.95 -19.66 6.43
N SER A 135 -21.64 -20.40 7.49
CA SER A 135 -21.52 -19.85 8.83
C SER A 135 -20.33 -18.89 8.82
N PHE A 136 -20.56 -17.65 8.39
CA PHE A 136 -19.65 -16.56 8.67
C PHE A 136 -19.77 -16.24 10.17
N SER A 137 -19.18 -17.11 10.98
CA SER A 137 -19.00 -16.92 12.42
C SER A 137 -17.51 -16.85 12.72
N SER A 138 -16.93 -15.68 12.44
CA SER A 138 -16.11 -14.94 13.39
C SER A 138 -16.08 -13.51 12.87
N ALA A 139 -16.50 -12.54 13.68
CA ALA A 139 -16.52 -11.14 13.27
C ALA A 139 -15.09 -10.74 12.88
N LEU A 140 -14.87 -10.32 11.63
CA LEU A 140 -13.60 -9.68 11.26
C LEU A 140 -13.37 -8.53 12.26
N PRO A 141 -12.15 -8.37 12.81
CA PRO A 141 -11.86 -7.26 13.68
C PRO A 141 -12.14 -5.97 12.89
N LEU A 142 -13.08 -5.16 13.37
CA LEU A 142 -13.32 -3.85 12.78
C LEU A 142 -12.17 -2.96 13.22
N LEU A 143 -11.48 -2.31 12.28
CA LEU A 143 -10.40 -1.36 12.57
C LEU A 143 -10.80 -0.43 13.73
N TRP A 144 -12.03 0.06 13.66
CA TRP A 144 -12.58 1.10 14.51
C TRP A 144 -12.92 0.68 15.93
N VAL A 145 -12.87 -0.61 16.25
CA VAL A 145 -13.13 -1.13 17.61
C VAL A 145 -11.86 -1.56 18.33
N ASP A 146 -10.72 -1.56 17.64
CA ASP A 146 -9.42 -1.93 18.19
C ASP A 146 -8.51 -0.68 18.23
N ALA A 147 -8.28 -0.19 19.46
CA ALA A 147 -7.46 1.00 19.68
C ALA A 147 -6.01 0.81 19.20
N GLN A 148 -5.45 -0.40 19.33
CA GLN A 148 -4.09 -0.68 18.85
C GLN A 148 -4.06 -0.70 17.32
N ALA A 149 -5.10 -1.23 16.68
CA ALA A 149 -5.20 -1.25 15.23
C ALA A 149 -5.32 0.16 14.61
N ILE A 150 -6.21 1.00 15.15
CA ILE A 150 -6.32 2.40 14.70
C ILE A 150 -5.01 3.14 14.87
N GLU A 151 -4.37 3.04 16.03
CA GLU A 151 -3.11 3.73 16.32
C GLU A 151 -2.02 3.27 15.35
N PHE A 152 -1.86 1.95 15.17
CA PHE A 152 -0.94 1.38 14.20
C PHE A 152 -1.19 1.88 12.78
N VAL A 153 -2.44 1.84 12.30
CA VAL A 153 -2.80 2.25 10.94
C VAL A 153 -2.51 3.74 10.74
N ARG A 154 -2.91 4.58 11.69
CA ARG A 154 -2.68 6.03 11.63
C ARG A 154 -1.19 6.35 11.62
N ASP A 155 -0.46 5.87 12.60
CA ASP A 155 0.95 6.24 12.80
C ASP A 155 1.83 5.70 11.68
N SER A 156 1.55 4.47 11.21
CA SER A 156 2.27 3.87 10.08
C SER A 156 1.97 4.60 8.77
N THR A 157 0.70 4.93 8.49
CA THR A 157 0.32 5.68 7.28
C THR A 157 1.00 7.04 7.26
N MET A 158 0.96 7.79 8.37
CA MET A 158 1.65 9.07 8.48
C MET A 158 3.16 8.91 8.26
N THR A 159 3.77 7.89 8.88
CA THR A 159 5.20 7.61 8.71
C THR A 159 5.56 7.34 7.26
N TYR A 160 4.75 6.57 6.53
CA TYR A 160 5.00 6.21 5.14
C TYR A 160 4.95 7.45 4.25
N ILE A 161 3.91 8.27 4.42
CA ILE A 161 3.76 9.53 3.69
C ILE A 161 4.96 10.44 3.95
N LEU A 162 5.39 10.62 5.20
CA LEU A 162 6.54 11.48 5.53
C LEU A 162 7.86 10.95 4.92
N LYS A 163 7.96 9.64 4.70
CA LYS A 163 9.16 9.02 4.12
C LYS A 163 9.29 9.22 2.61
N THR A 164 8.26 9.67 1.89
CA THR A 164 8.39 10.01 0.46
C THR A 164 9.35 11.18 0.24
N LYS A 165 9.43 12.13 1.18
CA LYS A 165 10.38 13.25 1.13
C LYS A 165 11.84 12.81 1.16
N GLU A 166 12.13 11.73 1.90
CA GLU A 166 13.46 11.17 2.09
C GLU A 166 13.65 9.85 1.34
N HIS A 167 12.85 9.63 0.28
CA HIS A 167 12.72 8.35 -0.41
C HIS A 167 14.07 7.67 -0.66
N LEU A 168 14.99 8.37 -1.31
CA LEU A 168 16.29 7.84 -1.71
C LEU A 168 17.30 7.72 -0.57
N LEU A 169 16.99 8.28 0.61
CA LEU A 169 17.79 8.14 1.84
C LEU A 169 17.35 6.95 2.70
N VAL A 170 16.19 6.35 2.41
CA VAL A 170 15.77 5.11 3.05
C VAL A 170 16.60 3.95 2.48
N GLU A 171 17.51 3.42 3.28
CA GLU A 171 18.38 2.31 2.86
C GLU A 171 17.59 1.02 2.60
N PRO A 172 17.86 0.29 1.50
CA PRO A 172 17.22 -1.00 1.27
C PRO A 172 17.65 -2.03 2.32
N LYS A 173 16.80 -3.03 2.57
CA LYS A 173 17.13 -4.16 3.48
C LYS A 173 18.42 -4.88 3.07
N GLN A 174 18.69 -4.90 1.78
CA GLN A 174 19.91 -5.46 1.21
C GLN A 174 20.30 -4.68 -0.06
N PRO A 175 21.59 -4.49 -0.33
CA PRO A 175 22.04 -3.89 -1.58
C PRO A 175 21.80 -4.85 -2.74
N LEU A 176 21.11 -4.37 -3.76
CA LEU A 176 20.81 -5.10 -5.00
C LEU A 176 21.70 -4.58 -6.13
N ARG A 177 21.90 -5.40 -7.15
CA ARG A 177 22.78 -5.09 -8.29
C ARG A 177 22.14 -5.58 -9.57
N LEU A 178 22.23 -4.79 -10.64
CA LEU A 178 21.89 -5.27 -11.97
C LEU A 178 23.03 -6.14 -12.51
N PRO A 179 22.73 -7.16 -13.33
CA PRO A 179 23.76 -7.92 -14.03
C PRO A 179 24.59 -7.01 -14.92
N ALA A 180 25.91 -7.20 -14.94
CA ALA A 180 26.86 -6.37 -15.69
C ALA A 180 26.88 -6.70 -17.19
N SER A 181 26.30 -7.83 -17.60
CA SER A 181 26.23 -8.22 -19.02
C SER A 181 25.00 -9.07 -19.38
N PRO A 182 24.59 -9.09 -20.67
CA PRO A 182 23.55 -10.01 -21.16
C PRO A 182 23.89 -11.49 -20.93
N ALA A 183 25.18 -11.84 -20.88
CA ALA A 183 25.63 -13.21 -20.60
C ALA A 183 25.45 -13.61 -19.13
N GLU A 184 25.55 -12.66 -18.20
CA GLU A 184 25.16 -12.88 -16.80
C GLU A 184 23.63 -13.01 -16.68
N THR A 185 22.87 -12.29 -17.51
CA THR A 185 21.40 -12.23 -17.45
C THR A 185 20.74 -13.60 -17.69
N SER A 186 21.25 -14.40 -18.62
CA SER A 186 20.67 -15.70 -19.00
C SER A 186 20.86 -16.83 -17.98
N THR A 187 21.77 -16.68 -17.01
CA THR A 187 21.91 -17.62 -15.87
C THR A 187 21.37 -17.02 -14.56
N TRP A 188 21.35 -15.69 -14.46
CA TRP A 188 20.88 -14.89 -13.33
C TRP A 188 19.36 -14.79 -13.24
N ALA A 189 18.66 -14.54 -14.35
CA ALA A 189 17.24 -14.20 -14.34
C ALA A 189 16.34 -15.31 -13.78
N GLU A 190 16.72 -16.57 -13.93
CA GLU A 190 15.97 -17.70 -13.36
C GLU A 190 16.51 -18.10 -11.99
N THR A 191 17.83 -18.13 -11.79
CA THR A 191 18.43 -18.66 -10.55
C THR A 191 18.49 -17.64 -9.41
N VAL A 192 18.84 -16.38 -9.69
CA VAL A 192 18.99 -15.32 -8.68
C VAL A 192 17.63 -14.70 -8.36
N VAL A 193 16.75 -14.51 -9.34
CA VAL A 193 15.38 -14.06 -9.07
C VAL A 193 14.64 -15.13 -8.29
N ALA A 194 14.66 -16.41 -8.72
CA ALA A 194 14.00 -17.46 -7.95
C ALA A 194 14.65 -17.67 -6.57
N SER A 195 15.99 -17.64 -6.44
CA SER A 195 16.66 -17.83 -5.13
C SER A 195 16.50 -16.62 -4.20
N ALA A 196 16.54 -15.38 -4.70
CA ALA A 196 16.27 -14.17 -3.90
C ALA A 196 14.79 -14.08 -3.49
N VAL A 197 13.87 -14.53 -4.35
CA VAL A 197 12.45 -14.70 -4.04
C VAL A 197 12.21 -15.85 -3.05
N VAL A 198 13.05 -16.90 -3.05
CA VAL A 198 12.91 -18.09 -2.21
C VAL A 198 13.62 -17.98 -0.85
N GLN A 199 14.68 -17.17 -0.70
CA GLN A 199 15.51 -17.15 0.52
C GLN A 199 15.43 -15.88 1.38
N GLN A 200 14.68 -14.85 1.01
CA GLN A 200 14.59 -13.62 1.80
C GLN A 200 13.23 -13.50 2.48
N GLY A 201 13.24 -13.00 3.72
CA GLY A 201 12.00 -12.62 4.41
C GLY A 201 11.15 -11.68 3.56
N ARG A 202 9.84 -11.67 3.79
CA ARG A 202 8.88 -10.82 3.04
C ARG A 202 9.35 -9.36 3.01
N ASP A 203 9.04 -8.66 1.90
CA ASP A 203 9.47 -7.28 1.70
C ASP A 203 9.03 -6.37 2.86
N ASP A 204 9.83 -5.34 3.14
CA ASP A 204 9.38 -4.28 4.05
C ASP A 204 8.21 -3.52 3.38
N PRO A 205 7.03 -3.41 4.00
CA PRO A 205 5.92 -2.70 3.38
C PRO A 205 6.22 -1.22 3.15
N LEU A 206 7.11 -0.59 3.94
CA LEU A 206 7.57 0.77 3.64
C LEU A 206 8.35 0.79 2.31
N HIS A 207 9.23 -0.19 2.08
CA HIS A 207 9.96 -0.30 0.83
C HIS A 207 9.04 -0.59 -0.36
N VAL A 208 8.01 -1.41 -0.18
CA VAL A 208 6.99 -1.65 -1.21
C VAL A 208 6.27 -0.34 -1.56
N PHE A 209 5.83 0.43 -0.56
CA PHE A 209 5.17 1.72 -0.77
C PHE A 209 6.07 2.72 -1.52
N LEU A 210 7.32 2.86 -1.09
CA LEU A 210 8.29 3.70 -1.76
C LEU A 210 8.51 3.21 -3.20
N ASP A 211 8.74 1.93 -3.43
CA ASP A 211 8.91 1.44 -4.81
C ASP A 211 7.69 1.67 -5.72
N LEU A 212 6.47 1.60 -5.16
CA LEU A 212 5.23 1.95 -5.87
C LEU A 212 5.19 3.42 -6.29
N ASP A 213 5.71 4.31 -5.45
CA ASP A 213 5.80 5.75 -5.71
C ASP A 213 6.69 6.05 -6.93
N LEU A 214 7.83 5.38 -7.05
CA LEU A 214 8.74 5.53 -8.19
C LEU A 214 8.38 4.66 -9.41
N ALA A 215 7.43 3.74 -9.31
CA ALA A 215 7.20 2.71 -10.33
C ALA A 215 6.94 3.27 -11.74
N ILE A 216 6.41 4.50 -11.86
CA ILE A 216 6.21 5.17 -13.15
C ILE A 216 7.53 5.38 -13.92
N LEU A 217 8.65 5.56 -13.22
CA LEU A 217 9.95 5.73 -13.85
C LEU A 217 10.33 4.51 -14.68
N GLY A 218 10.04 3.30 -14.19
CA GLY A 218 10.32 2.04 -14.85
C GLY A 218 9.29 1.58 -15.87
N HIS A 219 8.38 2.44 -16.32
CA HIS A 219 7.33 2.03 -17.27
C HIS A 219 7.96 1.48 -18.57
N PRO A 220 7.56 0.27 -19.03
CA PRO A 220 8.21 -0.40 -20.16
C PRO A 220 7.93 0.28 -21.50
N ASP A 221 6.76 0.92 -21.63
CA ASP A 221 6.46 1.76 -22.78
C ASP A 221 6.99 3.19 -22.55
N ALA A 222 8.02 3.54 -23.33
CA ALA A 222 8.69 4.84 -23.29
C ALA A 222 7.76 5.99 -23.70
N ASP A 223 6.78 5.74 -24.57
CA ASP A 223 5.82 6.77 -24.97
C ASP A 223 4.86 7.09 -23.83
N THR A 224 4.40 6.07 -23.10
CA THR A 224 3.62 6.27 -21.87
C THR A 224 4.41 7.07 -20.83
N TYR A 225 5.69 6.73 -20.57
CA TYR A 225 6.54 7.51 -19.67
C TYR A 225 6.61 8.98 -20.11
N ARG A 226 6.96 9.21 -21.37
CA ARG A 226 7.16 10.57 -21.91
C ARG A 226 5.87 11.39 -21.88
N HIS A 227 4.78 10.86 -22.43
CA HIS A 227 3.53 11.59 -22.60
C HIS A 227 2.67 11.69 -21.34
N ARG A 228 2.66 10.65 -20.49
CA ARG A 228 1.81 10.62 -19.29
C ARG A 228 2.53 11.10 -18.03
N TYR A 229 3.85 11.07 -17.99
CA TYR A 229 4.62 11.50 -16.82
C TYR A 229 5.44 12.76 -17.12
N ALA A 230 6.45 12.67 -17.99
CA ALA A 230 7.39 13.78 -18.20
C ALA A 230 6.70 15.07 -18.72
N GLU A 231 5.79 14.95 -19.70
CA GLU A 231 5.03 16.10 -20.20
C GLU A 231 4.07 16.71 -19.17
N ASN A 232 3.53 15.89 -18.26
CA ASN A 232 2.66 16.40 -17.19
C ASN A 232 3.45 17.24 -16.19
N ILE A 233 4.64 16.78 -15.81
CA ILE A 233 5.57 17.56 -14.99
C ILE A 233 5.92 18.87 -15.70
N GLN A 234 6.22 18.83 -16.99
CA GLN A 234 6.47 20.04 -17.75
C GLN A 234 5.28 21.02 -17.75
N ARG A 235 4.05 20.52 -17.89
CA ARG A 235 2.83 21.35 -17.84
C ARG A 235 2.66 22.01 -16.49
N GLU A 236 2.92 21.28 -15.41
CA GLU A 236 2.81 21.76 -14.03
C GLU A 236 3.80 22.91 -13.75
N TYR A 237 5.04 22.78 -14.22
CA TYR A 237 6.09 23.78 -14.05
C TYR A 237 6.11 24.84 -15.17
N SER A 238 5.06 24.92 -16.01
CA SER A 238 4.99 25.86 -17.14
C SER A 238 4.99 27.35 -16.75
N HIS A 239 4.80 27.64 -15.46
CA HIS A 239 4.89 28.98 -14.90
C HIS A 239 6.34 29.48 -14.76
N TYR A 240 7.33 28.59 -14.83
CA TYR A 240 8.75 28.96 -14.90
C TYR A 240 9.19 29.23 -16.35
N PRO A 241 10.18 30.12 -16.57
CA PRO A 241 10.80 30.28 -17.87
C PRO A 241 11.32 28.95 -18.42
N ARG A 242 11.19 28.73 -19.73
CA ARG A 242 11.54 27.46 -20.38
C ARG A 242 12.95 26.99 -20.05
N ALA A 243 13.93 27.88 -20.18
CA ALA A 243 15.34 27.56 -19.90
C ALA A 243 15.57 27.13 -18.44
N ASP A 244 14.87 27.76 -17.49
CA ASP A 244 14.99 27.44 -16.07
C ASP A 244 14.41 26.06 -15.76
N PHE A 245 13.24 25.73 -16.32
CA PHE A 245 12.65 24.39 -16.21
C PHE A 245 13.58 23.32 -16.79
N LEU A 246 14.08 23.51 -18.02
CA LEU A 246 14.95 22.54 -18.69
C LEU A 246 16.21 22.27 -17.85
N LYS A 247 16.88 23.34 -17.38
CA LYS A 247 18.06 23.24 -16.53
C LYS A 247 17.75 22.55 -15.20
N GLY A 248 16.68 22.95 -14.52
CA GLY A 248 16.28 22.41 -13.22
C GLY A 248 15.93 20.93 -13.29
N ARG A 249 15.11 20.53 -14.26
CA ARG A 249 14.68 19.14 -14.45
C ARG A 249 15.82 18.23 -14.88
N ALA A 250 16.65 18.64 -15.84
CA ALA A 250 17.82 17.86 -16.24
C ALA A 250 18.82 17.70 -15.08
N GLY A 251 19.06 18.76 -14.31
CA GLY A 251 19.88 18.72 -13.09
C GLY A 251 19.33 17.72 -12.07
N PHE A 252 18.04 17.84 -11.72
CA PHE A 252 17.37 16.91 -10.81
C PHE A 252 17.52 15.45 -11.26
N LEU A 253 17.27 15.13 -12.53
CA LEU A 253 17.37 13.76 -13.04
C LEU A 253 18.81 13.24 -13.00
N ASN A 254 19.81 14.10 -13.24
CA ASN A 254 21.22 13.74 -13.16
C ASN A 254 21.68 13.45 -11.73
N ASP A 255 21.23 14.27 -10.76
CA ASP A 255 21.51 14.07 -9.33
C ASP A 255 20.80 12.80 -8.82
N PHE A 256 19.52 12.65 -9.16
CA PHE A 256 18.72 11.46 -8.88
C PHE A 256 19.40 10.19 -9.40
N ALA A 257 20.03 10.26 -10.58
CA ALA A 257 20.68 9.10 -11.18
C ALA A 257 21.94 8.62 -10.47
N GLN A 258 22.55 9.47 -9.61
CA GLN A 258 23.74 9.09 -8.84
C GLN A 258 23.44 8.11 -7.71
N HIS A 259 22.17 7.96 -7.30
CA HIS A 259 21.79 6.97 -6.30
C HIS A 259 22.03 5.55 -6.84
N PRO A 260 22.73 4.66 -6.10
CA PRO A 260 23.15 3.35 -6.59
C PRO A 260 21.99 2.37 -6.80
N GLN A 261 20.88 2.58 -6.11
CA GLN A 261 19.68 1.74 -6.14
C GLN A 261 18.45 2.62 -5.91
N TRP A 262 17.47 2.58 -6.81
CA TRP A 262 16.25 3.39 -6.68
C TRP A 262 15.14 2.57 -6.04
N TYR A 263 14.94 1.34 -6.53
CA TYR A 263 13.95 0.43 -5.98
C TYR A 263 14.56 -0.45 -4.87
N LYS A 264 13.88 -0.56 -3.74
CA LYS A 264 14.37 -1.14 -2.48
C LYS A 264 14.09 -2.62 -2.36
N THR A 265 12.99 -3.07 -2.93
CA THR A 265 12.58 -4.49 -2.94
C THR A 265 13.16 -5.21 -4.15
N PRO A 266 13.50 -6.51 -4.02
CA PRO A 266 13.90 -7.32 -5.16
C PRO A 266 12.86 -7.32 -6.30
N TYR A 267 11.56 -7.33 -5.96
CA TYR A 267 10.48 -7.35 -6.94
C TYR A 267 10.55 -6.15 -7.89
N PHE A 268 10.55 -4.94 -7.35
CA PHE A 268 10.57 -3.72 -8.17
C PHE A 268 11.95 -3.48 -8.78
N PHE A 269 13.04 -3.77 -8.05
CA PHE A 269 14.39 -3.56 -8.57
C PHE A 269 14.67 -4.35 -9.85
N TYR A 270 14.46 -5.67 -9.85
CA TYR A 270 14.77 -6.49 -11.02
C TYR A 270 13.83 -6.25 -12.20
N ARG A 271 12.64 -5.69 -11.95
CA ARG A 271 11.65 -5.39 -13.00
C ARG A 271 11.79 -3.99 -13.58
N LEU A 272 12.11 -3.00 -12.75
CA LEU A 272 11.95 -1.59 -13.09
C LEU A 272 13.26 -0.80 -13.09
N GLU A 273 14.29 -1.18 -12.34
CA GLU A 273 15.51 -0.37 -12.16
C GLU A 273 16.19 -0.05 -13.49
N ALA A 274 16.42 -1.07 -14.34
CA ALA A 274 17.10 -0.89 -15.61
C ALA A 274 16.29 0.02 -16.57
N GLN A 275 14.98 -0.20 -16.64
CA GLN A 275 14.09 0.61 -17.48
C GLN A 275 13.97 2.04 -16.96
N ALA A 276 13.90 2.22 -15.64
CA ALA A 276 13.83 3.53 -15.00
C ALA A 276 15.07 4.36 -15.31
N ARG A 277 16.25 3.76 -15.17
CA ARG A 277 17.53 4.38 -15.54
C ARG A 277 17.59 4.76 -17.01
N HIS A 278 17.07 3.89 -17.88
CA HIS A 278 16.99 4.20 -19.31
C HIS A 278 16.07 5.40 -19.57
N ASN A 279 14.85 5.38 -19.03
CA ASN A 279 13.84 6.42 -19.26
C ASN A 279 14.31 7.80 -18.78
N THR A 280 14.82 7.90 -17.55
CA THR A 280 15.27 9.19 -17.01
C THR A 280 16.53 9.71 -17.72
N ALA A 281 17.42 8.81 -18.18
CA ALA A 281 18.60 9.20 -18.95
C ALA A 281 18.21 9.75 -20.34
N GLN A 282 17.21 9.16 -21.01
CA GLN A 282 16.69 9.71 -22.27
C GLN A 282 16.03 11.08 -22.05
N GLU A 283 15.24 11.23 -20.98
CA GLU A 283 14.63 12.52 -20.63
C GLU A 283 15.70 13.59 -20.35
N SER A 284 16.65 13.31 -19.45
CA SER A 284 17.73 14.25 -19.11
C SER A 284 18.53 14.69 -20.34
N LYS A 285 18.85 13.74 -21.23
CA LYS A 285 19.54 14.03 -22.50
C LYS A 285 18.70 14.93 -23.40
N ALA A 286 17.42 14.63 -23.59
CA ALA A 286 16.53 15.43 -24.43
C ALA A 286 16.39 16.87 -23.91
N LEU A 287 16.19 17.03 -22.60
CA LEU A 287 16.10 18.34 -21.95
C LEU A 287 17.40 19.15 -22.09
N SER A 288 18.56 18.49 -22.00
CA SER A 288 19.87 19.14 -22.16
C SER A 288 20.12 19.63 -23.59
N VAL A 289 19.69 18.85 -24.59
CA VAL A 289 19.76 19.27 -26.01
C VAL A 289 18.87 20.48 -26.24
N GLU A 290 17.63 20.43 -25.77
CA GLU A 290 16.68 21.54 -25.93
C GLU A 290 17.18 22.82 -25.23
N LEU A 291 17.79 22.69 -24.05
CA LEU A 291 18.35 23.84 -23.33
C LEU A 291 19.44 24.55 -24.16
N ALA A 292 20.31 23.77 -24.82
CA ALA A 292 21.36 24.33 -25.67
C ALA A 292 20.75 25.08 -26.87
N GLU A 293 19.69 24.55 -27.48
CA GLU A 293 18.98 25.21 -28.58
C GLU A 293 18.33 26.53 -28.15
N VAL A 294 17.66 26.53 -26.99
CA VAL A 294 17.04 27.74 -26.42
C VAL A 294 18.09 28.82 -26.11
N GLN A 295 19.25 28.43 -25.57
CA GLN A 295 20.35 29.35 -25.27
C GLN A 295 21.04 29.91 -26.51
N LEU A 296 21.06 29.17 -27.62
CA LEU A 296 21.59 29.65 -28.90
C LEU A 296 20.63 30.62 -29.61
N ALA A 297 19.33 30.52 -29.32
CA ALA A 297 18.29 31.35 -29.91
C ALA A 297 18.02 32.67 -29.16
N SER A 298 18.53 32.81 -27.93
CA SER A 298 18.41 33.99 -27.05
C SER A 298 19.59 34.95 -27.17
#